data_AF-F5RQL0-F1
#
_entry.id   AF-F5RQL0-F1
#
_cell.length_a   1.000
_cell.length_b   1.000
_cell.length_c   1.000
_cell.angle_alpha   90.00
_cell.angle_beta   90.00
_cell.angle_gamma   90.00
#
_symmetry.space_group_name_H-M   'P 1'
#
loop_
_entity.id
_entity.type
_entity.pdbx_description
1 polymer ?
#
loop_
_entity_poly.entity_id
_entity_poly.type
_entity_poly.pdbx_seq_one_letter_code
_entity_poly.pdbx_strand_id
1 'polypeptide(L)' 'MSKKSPVLGAVLGFFILGLFYSTGFTKKGVIAVLALGFISWGTGLTGIAELGGIVAIVGAYLGYKWTKEYNAAVGDAPV' A
#
# COMPACT_ATOMS: atom_id res chain seq x y z
N MET A 1 16.02 -2.76 13.46
CA MET A 1 15.25 -2.87 12.19
C MET A 1 15.75 -1.81 11.21
N SER A 2 15.91 -2.12 9.92
CA SER A 2 16.37 -1.12 8.93
C SER A 2 15.22 -0.28 8.38
N LYS A 3 15.52 0.98 8.07
CA LYS A 3 14.61 1.87 7.33
C LYS A 3 14.33 1.29 5.94
N LYS A 4 13.07 1.35 5.51
CA LYS A 4 12.58 0.94 4.19
C LYS A 4 12.53 2.13 3.23
N SER A 5 12.65 1.91 1.93
CA SER A 5 12.59 3.00 0.95
C SER A 5 11.14 3.45 0.70
N PRO A 6 10.76 4.71 0.98
CA PRO A 6 9.39 5.19 0.72
C PRO A 6 9.01 5.15 -0.75
N VAL A 7 9.98 5.40 -1.63
CA VAL A 7 9.78 5.33 -3.10
C VAL A 7 9.48 3.90 -3.52
N LEU A 8 10.23 2.93 -2.98
CA LEU A 8 9.97 1.52 -3.25
C LEU A 8 8.61 1.08 -2.69
N GLY A 9 8.24 1.58 -1.50
CA GLY A 9 6.91 1.37 -0.94
C GLY A 9 5.78 1.94 -1.82
N ALA A 10 6.00 3.07 -2.48
CA ALA A 10 5.03 3.63 -3.42
C ALA A 10 4.87 2.77 -4.69
N VAL A 11 6.00 2.37 -5.29
CA VAL A 11 6.00 1.51 -6.49
C VAL A 11 5.36 0.15 -6.19
N LEU A 12 5.68 -0.44 -5.05
CA LEU A 12 5.08 -1.71 -4.63
C LEU A 12 3.59 -1.53 -4.28
N GLY A 13 3.23 -0.43 -3.62
CA GLY A 13 1.85 -0.10 -3.28
C GLY A 13 0.94 0.06 -4.51
N PHE A 14 1.46 0.48 -5.66
CA PHE A 14 0.74 0.55 -6.93
C PHE A 14 0.10 -0.80 -7.32
N PHE A 15 0.76 -1.90 -6.99
CA PHE A 15 0.29 -3.26 -7.29
C PHE A 15 -0.60 -3.87 -6.20
N ILE A 16 -1.08 -3.08 -5.23
CA ILE A 16 -1.93 -3.46 -4.09
C ILE A 16 -1.26 -4.47 -3.14
N LEU A 17 -0.85 -5.65 -3.61
CA LEU A 17 -0.12 -6.67 -2.83
C LEU A 17 1.18 -6.13 -2.23
N GLY A 18 1.83 -5.19 -2.90
CA GLY A 18 3.03 -4.55 -2.38
C GLY A 18 2.80 -3.65 -1.17
N LEU A 19 1.56 -3.38 -0.76
CA LEU A 19 1.26 -2.69 0.52
C LEU A 19 1.77 -3.48 1.74
N PHE A 20 1.97 -4.79 1.61
CA PHE A 20 2.60 -5.61 2.66
C PHE A 20 4.07 -5.27 2.88
N TYR A 21 4.76 -4.69 1.89
CA TYR A 21 6.11 -4.14 2.10
C TYR A 21 6.11 -3.07 3.18
N SER A 22 5.11 -2.20 3.17
CA SER A 22 5.00 -1.05 4.08
C SER A 22 4.40 -1.42 5.42
N THR A 23 3.41 -2.32 5.44
CA THR A 23 2.61 -2.64 6.64
C THR A 23 2.93 -3.99 7.30
N GLY A 24 3.62 -4.89 6.60
CA GLY A 24 3.69 -6.31 6.96
C GLY A 24 2.33 -7.01 6.89
N PHE A 25 2.27 -8.30 7.23
CA PHE A 25 1.01 -9.07 7.36
C PHE A 25 0.24 -8.69 8.64
N THR A 26 -0.11 -7.41 8.76
CA THR A 26 -0.92 -6.87 9.85
C THR A 26 -2.38 -6.74 9.43
N LYS A 27 -3.30 -6.69 10.39
CA LYS A 27 -4.75 -6.52 10.12
C LYS A 27 -5.02 -5.34 9.17
N LYS A 28 -4.32 -4.22 9.36
CA LYS A 28 -4.38 -3.02 8.50
C LYS A 28 -4.00 -3.33 7.05
N GLY A 29 -2.88 -4.01 6.84
CA GLY A 29 -2.42 -4.39 5.49
C GLY A 29 -3.38 -5.34 4.80
N VAL A 30 -3.85 -6.37 5.50
CA VAL A 30 -4.80 -7.36 4.96
C VAL A 30 -6.11 -6.72 4.53
N ILE A 31 -6.70 -5.86 5.39
CA ILE A 31 -7.95 -5.16 5.06
C ILE A 31 -7.77 -4.27 3.83
N ALA A 32 -6.65 -3.54 3.74
CA ALA A 32 -6.38 -2.64 2.61
C ALA A 32 -6.22 -3.40 1.29
N VAL A 33 -5.48 -4.50 1.29
CA VAL A 33 -5.30 -5.35 0.11
C VAL A 33 -6.63 -5.97 -0.33
N LEU A 34 -7.44 -6.46 0.61
CA LEU A 34 -8.76 -7.01 0.29
C LEU A 34 -9.71 -5.93 -0.25
N ALA A 35 -9.78 -4.76 0.38
CA ALA A 35 -10.65 -3.68 -0.06
C ALA A 35 -10.26 -3.16 -1.45
N LEU A 36 -8.98 -2.81 -1.65
CA LEU A 36 -8.50 -2.30 -2.94
C LEU A 36 -8.55 -3.39 -4.02
N GLY A 37 -8.25 -4.65 -3.67
CA GLY A 37 -8.37 -5.77 -4.58
C GLY A 37 -9.82 -6.00 -5.03
N PHE A 38 -10.79 -5.90 -4.11
CA PHE A 38 -12.20 -6.03 -4.42
C PHE A 38 -12.71 -4.88 -5.30
N ILE A 39 -12.28 -3.64 -5.02
CA ILE A 39 -12.61 -2.48 -5.86
C ILE A 39 -11.98 -2.67 -7.24
N SER A 40 -10.69 -3.01 -7.33
CA SER A 40 -10.01 -3.26 -8.60
C SER A 40 -10.68 -4.38 -9.40
N TRP A 41 -11.15 -5.45 -8.75
CA TRP A 41 -11.91 -6.50 -9.41
C TRP A 41 -13.25 -5.99 -9.94
N GLY A 42 -13.99 -5.22 -9.13
CA GLY A 42 -15.24 -4.57 -9.54
C GLY A 42 -15.07 -3.64 -10.75
N THR A 43 -13.94 -2.92 -10.84
CA THR A 43 -13.65 -2.07 -12.01
C THR A 43 -13.43 -2.86 -13.29
N GLY A 44 -12.90 -4.08 -13.19
CA GLY A 44 -12.77 -4.99 -14.32
C GLY A 44 -14.12 -5.49 -14.84
N LEU A 45 -15.12 -5.60 -13.96
CA LEU A 45 -16.47 -6.03 -14.31
C LEU A 45 -17.30 -4.90 -14.93
N THR A 46 -17.11 -3.65 -14.50
CA THR A 46 -17.87 -2.48 -15.01
C THR A 46 -17.25 -1.85 -16.24
N GLY A 47 -16.01 -2.21 -16.60
CA GLY A 47 -15.29 -1.64 -17.74
C GLY A 47 -14.80 -0.20 -17.52
N ILE A 48 -14.90 0.33 -16.30
CA ILE A 48 -14.50 1.71 -15.97
C ILE A 48 -13.00 1.73 -15.68
N ALA A 49 -12.21 1.93 -16.73
CA ALA A 49 -10.75 1.93 -16.65
C ALA A 49 -10.18 3.02 -15.72
N GLU A 50 -10.85 4.16 -15.61
CA GLU A 50 -10.43 5.31 -14.78
C GLU A 50 -10.40 4.95 -13.28
N LEU A 51 -11.35 4.12 -12.83
CA LEU A 51 -11.39 3.66 -11.44
C LEU A 51 -10.21 2.74 -11.10
N GLY A 52 -9.77 1.90 -12.05
CA GLY A 52 -8.58 1.06 -11.86
C GLY A 52 -7.31 1.90 -11.69
N GLY A 53 -7.18 2.97 -12.47
CA GLY A 53 -6.09 3.95 -12.32
C GLY A 53 -6.10 4.65 -10.96
N ILE A 54 -7.29 5.06 -10.48
CA ILE A 54 -7.46 5.66 -9.15
C ILE A 54 -7.04 4.69 -8.05
N VAL A 55 -7.45 3.42 -8.13
CA VAL A 55 -7.07 2.39 -7.15
C VAL A 55 -5.55 2.22 -7.09
N ALA A 56 -4.88 2.22 -8.24
CA ALA A 56 -3.42 2.10 -8.29
C ALA A 56 -2.70 3.32 -7.69
N ILE A 57 -3.21 4.53 -7.93
CA ILE A 57 -2.68 5.77 -7.31
C ILE A 57 -2.90 5.76 -5.79
N VAL A 58 -4.08 5.32 -5.33
CA VAL A 58 -4.38 5.17 -3.90
C VAL A 58 -3.45 4.13 -3.26
N GLY A 59 -3.22 3.00 -3.93
CA GLY A 59 -2.26 1.99 -3.51
C GLY A 59 -0.85 2.55 -3.37
N ALA A 60 -0.38 3.32 -4.37
CA ALA A 60 0.94 3.95 -4.32
C ALA A 60 1.06 4.97 -3.18
N TYR A 61 0.02 5.80 -2.96
CA TYR A 61 -0.01 6.76 -1.86
C TYR A 61 0.03 6.07 -0.50
N LEU A 62 -0.77 5.02 -0.30
CA LEU A 62 -0.78 4.25 0.95
C LEU A 62 0.56 3.54 1.17
N GLY A 63 1.15 2.99 0.12
CA GLY A 63 2.47 2.36 0.16
C GLY A 63 3.57 3.33 0.60
N TYR A 64 3.57 4.54 0.06
CA TYR A 64 4.48 5.62 0.47
C TYR A 64 4.24 6.05 1.92
N LYS A 65 2.98 6.36 2.27
CA LYS A 65 2.60 6.86 3.60
C LYS A 65 2.98 5.86 4.68
N TRP A 66 2.61 4.59 4.53
CA TRP A 66 2.86 3.57 5.54
C TRP A 66 4.32 3.18 5.65
N THR A 67 5.11 3.32 4.57
CA THR A 67 6.56 3.14 4.66
C THR A 67 7.19 4.25 5.50
N LYS A 68 6.70 5.50 5.38
CA LYS A 68 7.14 6.60 6.24
C LYS A 68 6.72 6.40 7.69
N GLU A 69 5.49 5.96 7.95
CA GLU A 69 5.03 5.61 9.30
C GLU A 69 5.91 4.51 9.93
N TYR A 70 6.21 3.45 9.17
CA TYR A 70 7.11 2.38 9.60
C TYR A 70 8.51 2.92 9.93
N ASN A 71 9.08 3.76 9.07
CA ASN A 71 10.40 4.35 9.31
C ASN A 71 10.44 5.29 10.51
N ALA A 72 9.36 6.02 10.78
CA ALA A 72 9.23 6.84 11.98
C ALA A 72 9.20 5.96 13.24
N ALA A 73 8.39 4.91 13.25
CA ALA A 73 8.33 3.96 14.35
C ALA A 73 9.66 3.24 14.61
N VAL A 74 10.45 2.97 13.56
CA VAL A 74 11.79 2.38 13.69
C VAL A 74 12.84 3.40 14.14
N GLY A 75 12.67 4.69 13.80
CA GLY A 75 13.57 5.77 14.21
C GLY A 75 13.38 6.26 15.64
N ASP A 76 12.19 6.06 16.21
CA ASP A 76 11.84 6.40 17.60
C ASP A 76 12.10 5.25 18.60
N ALA A 77 12.64 4.11 18.13
CA ALA A 77 12.99 3.01 19.02
C ALA A 77 14.21 3.42 19.87
N PRO A 78 14.11 3.43 21.22
CA PRO A 78 15.25 3.72 22.07
C PRO A 78 16.33 2.65 21.83
N VAL A 79 17.56 3.11 21.61
CA VAL A 79 18.76 2.26 21.56
C VAL A 79 19.08 1.66 22.92
#